data_AF-A0A352WBI1-F1
#
_entry.id   AF-A0A352WBI1-F1
#
_cell.length_a   1.000
_cell.length_b   1.000
_cell.length_c   1.000
_cell.angle_alpha   90.00
_cell.angle_beta   90.00
_cell.angle_gamma   90.00
#
_symmetry.space_group_name_H-M   'P 1'
#
loop_
_entity.id
_entity.type
_entity.pdbx_description
1 polymer ?
#
loop_
_entity_poly.entity_id
_entity_poly.type
_entity_poly.pdbx_seq_one_letter_code
_entity_poly.pdbx_strand_id
1 'polypeptide(L)' 'MREPHLSNPGDGIGRIEGYVIDIEDGAQCVGNRVRVRIDKAYRTYAKGKMIH' A
#
# COMPACT_ATOMS: atom_id res chain seq x y z
N MET A 1 0.40 1.10 23.55
CA MET A 1 -0.70 0.35 22.94
C MET A 1 -0.59 0.58 21.43
N ARG A 2 0.13 -0.29 20.70
CA ARG A 2 0.12 -0.24 19.23
C ARG A 2 -1.15 -0.94 18.81
N GLU A 3 -2.14 -0.20 18.34
CA GLU A 3 -3.28 -0.79 17.67
C GLU A 3 -2.75 -1.37 16.35
N PRO A 4 -2.62 -2.70 16.21
CA PRO A 4 -2.39 -3.28 14.92
C PRO A 4 -3.73 -3.12 14.21
N HIS A 5 -3.92 -2.02 13.48
CA HIS A 5 -5.12 -1.91 12.66
C HIS A 5 -5.11 -3.11 11.72
N LEU A 6 -6.07 -4.01 11.95
CA LEU A 6 -6.30 -5.26 11.25
C LEU A 6 -6.52 -4.99 9.76
N SER A 7 -5.45 -4.87 8.99
CA SER A 7 -5.45 -4.98 7.54
C SER A 7 -4.05 -5.42 7.13
N ASN A 8 -3.81 -6.72 7.24
CA ASN A 8 -2.68 -7.46 6.70
C ASN A 8 -1.26 -6.92 7.04
N PRO A 9 -0.57 -7.46 8.06
CA PRO A 9 0.77 -6.99 8.46
C PRO A 9 1.86 -7.16 7.37
N GLY A 10 1.56 -7.85 6.27
CA GLY A 10 2.43 -7.95 5.09
C GLY A 10 2.31 -6.79 4.12
N ASP A 11 1.25 -5.99 4.19
CA ASP A 11 0.97 -4.96 3.19
C ASP A 11 1.61 -3.62 3.55
N GLY A 12 1.99 -2.87 2.52
CA GLY A 12 2.57 -1.53 2.63
C GLY A 12 1.55 -0.45 2.32
N ILE A 13 1.70 0.73 2.92
CA ILE A 13 0.87 1.90 2.61
C ILE A 13 1.71 2.93 1.86
N GLY A 14 1.34 3.18 0.61
CA GLY A 14 1.84 4.27 -0.22
C GLY A 14 0.87 5.46 -0.26
N ARG A 15 1.38 6.64 -0.62
CA ARG A 15 0.55 7.82 -0.90
C ARG A 15 1.05 8.56 -2.13
N ILE A 16 0.12 8.95 -3.00
CA ILE A 16 0.37 9.81 -4.15
C ILE A 16 -0.59 10.99 -4.03
N GLU A 17 -0.05 12.20 -3.85
CA GLU A 17 -0.86 13.43 -3.77
C GLU A 17 -2.02 13.38 -2.76
N GLY A 18 -1.83 12.65 -1.65
CA GLY A 18 -2.85 12.47 -0.61
C GLY A 18 -3.82 11.31 -0.86
N TYR A 19 -3.79 10.68 -2.04
CA TYR A 19 -4.53 9.46 -2.34
C TYR A 19 -3.79 8.23 -1.82
N VAL A 20 -4.49 7.39 -1.05
CA VAL A 20 -3.90 6.23 -0.36
C VAL A 20 -3.79 5.04 -1.31
N ILE A 21 -2.64 4.39 -1.33
CA ILE A 21 -2.40 3.14 -2.06
C ILE A 21 -2.07 2.04 -1.06
N ASP A 22 -2.90 1.01 -1.03
CA ASP A 22 -2.67 -0.24 -0.30
C ASP A 22 -1.89 -1.21 -1.21
N ILE A 23 -0.67 -1.57 -0.79
CA ILE A 23 0.31 -2.30 -1.60
C ILE A 23 0.52 -3.69 -1.01
N GLU A 24 0.06 -4.72 -1.71
CA GLU A 24 0.24 -6.12 -1.28
C GLU A 24 1.74 -6.46 -1.14
N ASP A 25 2.10 -7.14 -0.04
CA ASP A 25 3.49 -7.52 0.30
C ASP A 25 4.48 -6.33 0.41
N GLY A 26 3.94 -5.11 0.53
CA GLY A 26 4.71 -3.86 0.56
C GLY A 26 5.38 -3.54 1.89
N ALA A 27 5.15 -4.30 2.97
CA ALA A 27 5.66 -3.98 4.30
C ALA A 27 7.20 -3.95 4.36
N GLN A 28 7.87 -4.81 3.60
CA GLN A 28 9.34 -4.85 3.53
C GLN A 28 9.96 -3.72 2.70
N CYS A 29 9.14 -2.96 1.97
CA CYS A 29 9.59 -1.88 1.09
C CYS A 29 9.32 -0.48 1.67
N VAL A 30 8.94 -0.39 2.95
CA VAL A 30 8.75 0.90 3.63
C VAL A 30 10.04 1.73 3.55
N GLY A 31 9.91 2.96 3.08
CA GLY A 31 11.04 3.87 2.85
C GLY A 31 11.66 3.80 1.45
N ASN A 32 11.33 2.78 0.66
CA ASN A 32 11.82 2.65 -0.71
C ASN A 32 10.81 3.20 -1.73
N ARG A 33 11.34 3.70 -2.86
CA ARG A 33 10.52 3.98 -4.04
C ARG A 33 10.33 2.68 -4.81
N VAL A 34 9.09 2.22 -4.90
CA VAL A 34 8.71 1.01 -5.63
C VAL A 34 7.72 1.35 -6.74
N ARG A 35 7.78 0.60 -7.84
CA ARG A 35 6.75 0.65 -8.89
C ARG A 35 5.61 -0.26 -8.49
N VAL A 36 4.39 0.26 -8.53
CA VAL A 36 3.17 -0.46 -8.14
C VAL A 36 2.19 -0.40 -9.29
N ARG A 37 1.66 -1.57 -9.69
CA ARG A 37 0.51 -1.65 -10.60
C ARG A 37 -0.76 -1.55 -9.76
N ILE A 38 -1.65 -0.64 -10.14
CA ILE A 38 -2.97 -0.51 -9.52
C ILE A 38 -3.91 -1.56 -10.11
N ASP A 39 -4.41 -2.46 -9.28
CA ASP A 39 -5.35 -3.50 -9.69
C ASP A 39 -6.80 -3.06 -9.46
N LYS A 40 -7.06 -2.24 -8.43
CA LYS A 40 -8.39 -1.68 -8.13
C LYS A 40 -8.29 -0.26 -7.59
N ALA A 41 -9.13 0.64 -8.09
CA ALA A 41 -9.26 2.00 -7.57
C ALA A 41 -10.63 2.19 -6.92
N TYR A 42 -10.64 2.79 -5.73
CA TYR A 42 -11.84 3.16 -4.97
C TYR A 42 -11.89 4.68 -4.76
N ARG A 43 -13.00 5.17 -4.24
CA ARG A 43 -13.19 6.62 -4.01
C ARG A 43 -12.12 7.22 -3.08
N THR A 44 -11.67 6.48 -2.07
CA THR A 44 -10.77 7.00 -1.02
C THR A 44 -9.39 6.35 -0.99
N TYR A 45 -9.18 5.28 -1.75
CA TYR A 45 -7.90 4.56 -1.83
C TYR A 45 -7.85 3.65 -3.06
N ALA A 46 -6.68 3.13 -3.41
CA ALA A 46 -6.52 2.06 -4.39
C ALA A 46 -5.76 0.87 -3.79
N LYS A 47 -5.93 -0.31 -4.38
CA LYS A 47 -5.12 -1.50 -4.11
C LYS A 47 -4.22 -1.80 -5.31
N GLY A 48 -2.98 -2.19 -5.03
CA GLY A 48 -2.02 -2.56 -6.06
C GLY A 48 -0.97 -3.54 -5.56
N LYS A 49 -0.15 -4.00 -6.49
CA LYS A 49 0.99 -4.90 -6.23
C LYS A 49 2.25 -4.34 -6.83
N MET A 50 3.39 -4.60 -6.19
CA MET A 50 4.68 -4.22 -6.74
C MET A 50 4.94 -4.92 -8.08
N ILE A 51 5.52 -4.18 -9.01
CA ILE A 51 6.01 -4.71 -10.28
C ILE A 51 7.53 -4.55 -10.31
N HIS A 52 8.21 -5.57 -10.81
CA HIS A 52 9.67 -5.56 -10.98
C HIS A 52 10.07 -4.75 -12.21
#